data_AF-A0A937JBX6-F1
#
_entry.id   AF-A0A937JBX6-F1
#
_cell.length_a   1.000
_cell.length_b   1.000
_cell.length_c   1.000
_cell.angle_alpha   90.00
_cell.angle_beta   90.00
_cell.angle_gamma   90.00
#
_symmetry.space_group_name_H-M   'P 1'
#
loop_
_entity.id
_entity.type
_entity.pdbx_description
1 polymer ?
#
loop_
_entity_poly.entity_id
_entity_poly.type
_entity_poly.pdbx_seq_one_letter_code
_entity_poly.pdbx_strand_id
1 'polypeptide(L)'
;MDRTKGFSLLLAGLAIAASGCARPPLDVATSAEAACTVATARVTAARGLPLGHVASCDPVRAEDSPPGYHVLGLRAVRNQDLCGSALMGWFAVEKATGAVFEWDVVEWRPGPEVDGP
;
A
#
# COMPACT_ATOMS: atom_id res chain seq x y z
N MET A 1 27.50 16.11 -66.40
CA MET A 1 28.17 16.72 -65.24
C MET A 1 27.23 17.79 -64.73
N ASP A 2 26.62 17.76 -63.55
CA ASP A 2 26.75 16.86 -62.41
C ASP A 2 25.44 16.83 -61.61
N ARG A 3 25.26 15.76 -60.84
CA ARG A 3 24.12 15.47 -59.96
C ARG A 3 24.33 16.21 -58.63
N THR A 4 23.28 16.83 -58.08
CA THR A 4 23.08 16.70 -56.62
C THR A 4 21.63 16.86 -56.22
N LYS A 5 21.09 15.76 -55.70
CA LYS A 5 19.82 15.63 -54.99
C LYS A 5 20.01 16.10 -53.55
N GLY A 6 19.00 16.73 -52.96
CA GLY A 6 18.92 16.99 -51.53
C GLY A 6 17.47 16.96 -51.07
N PHE A 7 16.89 15.76 -50.98
CA PHE A 7 15.56 15.51 -50.42
C PHE A 7 15.71 15.43 -48.89
N SER A 8 15.36 16.50 -48.16
CA SER A 8 15.29 16.46 -46.70
C SER A 8 13.95 15.88 -46.26
N LEU A 9 13.96 14.60 -45.89
CA LEU A 9 12.89 13.92 -45.17
C LEU A 9 12.92 14.35 -43.70
N LEU A 10 11.97 15.18 -43.27
CA LEU A 10 11.69 15.43 -41.86
C LEU A 10 10.99 14.19 -41.27
N LEU A 11 11.71 13.41 -40.47
CA LEU A 11 11.13 12.35 -39.66
C LEU A 11 10.24 12.96 -38.57
N ALA A 12 8.94 12.70 -38.65
CA ALA A 12 8.02 12.89 -37.54
C ALA A 12 8.29 11.81 -36.48
N GLY A 13 8.90 12.21 -35.36
CA GLY A 13 9.09 11.35 -34.20
C GLY A 13 7.77 11.15 -33.46
N LEU A 14 7.20 9.96 -33.53
CA LEU A 14 6.04 9.54 -32.76
C LEU A 14 6.50 9.20 -31.33
N ALA A 15 6.34 10.13 -30.39
CA ALA A 15 6.58 9.85 -28.98
C ALA A 15 5.39 9.05 -28.41
N ILE A 16 5.55 7.73 -28.31
CA ILE A 16 4.61 6.87 -27.59
C ILE A 16 4.79 7.17 -26.10
N ALA A 17 3.90 8.00 -25.54
CA ALA A 17 3.77 8.14 -24.09
C ALA A 17 3.25 6.80 -23.55
N ALA A 18 4.16 5.95 -23.08
CA ALA A 18 3.78 4.80 -22.28
C ALA A 18 3.13 5.35 -21.00
N SER A 19 1.80 5.27 -20.91
CA SER A 19 1.07 5.27 -19.65
C SER A 19 1.47 4.01 -18.88
N GLY A 20 2.69 3.99 -18.36
CA GLY A 20 3.01 3.13 -17.25
C GLY A 20 2.11 3.58 -16.11
N CYS A 21 1.26 2.68 -15.61
CA CYS A 21 0.74 2.79 -14.26
C CYS A 21 1.98 2.94 -13.36
N ALA A 22 2.36 4.17 -13.05
CA ALA A 22 3.30 4.43 -11.99
C ALA A 22 2.62 3.85 -10.76
N ARG A 23 3.09 2.67 -10.31
CA ARG A 23 2.83 2.27 -8.93
C ARG A 23 3.22 3.50 -8.11
N PRO A 24 2.29 4.10 -7.34
CA PRO A 24 2.68 5.18 -6.45
C PRO A 24 3.93 4.71 -5.70
N PRO A 25 4.92 5.60 -5.48
CA PRO A 25 6.09 5.22 -4.70
C PRO A 25 5.57 4.45 -3.49
N LEU A 26 6.15 3.26 -3.24
CA LEU A 26 5.85 2.50 -2.03
C LEU A 26 6.09 3.49 -0.90
N ASP A 27 5.00 4.05 -0.37
CA ASP A 27 5.10 5.08 0.64
C ASP A 27 5.71 4.36 1.83
N VAL A 28 7.01 4.57 1.99
CA VAL A 28 7.79 4.09 3.13
C VAL A 28 6.95 4.42 4.33
N ALA A 29 6.53 3.41 5.07
CA ALA A 29 5.67 3.60 6.23
C ALA A 29 6.55 4.17 7.35
N THR A 30 6.93 5.44 7.25
CA THR A 30 7.82 6.11 8.21
C THR A 30 7.08 6.57 9.46
N SER A 31 5.75 6.47 9.46
CA SER A 31 4.88 6.83 10.58
C SER A 31 3.75 5.81 10.74
N ALA A 32 3.15 5.77 11.93
CA ALA A 32 1.98 4.93 12.20
C ALA A 32 0.77 5.31 11.31
N GLU A 33 0.64 6.58 10.93
CA GLU A 33 -0.41 7.05 10.02
C GLU A 33 -0.18 6.54 8.59
N ALA A 34 1.06 6.65 8.08
CA ALA A 34 1.42 6.07 6.78
C ALA A 34 1.21 4.55 6.78
N ALA A 35 1.60 3.87 7.86
CA ALA A 35 1.34 2.44 8.05
C ALA A 35 -0.15 2.11 8.01
N CYS A 36 -1.01 2.92 8.66
CA CYS A 36 -2.46 2.75 8.62
C CYS A 36 -3.01 2.85 7.19
N THR A 37 -2.55 3.83 6.41
CA THR A 37 -2.93 3.98 5.00
C THR A 37 -2.50 2.78 4.16
N VAL A 38 -1.25 2.33 4.31
CA VAL A 38 -0.69 1.18 3.58
C VAL A 38 -1.43 -0.11 3.94
N ALA A 39 -1.61 -0.40 5.23
CA ALA A 39 -2.33 -1.58 5.70
C ALA A 39 -3.79 -1.57 5.25
N THR A 40 -4.49 -0.42 5.35
CA THR A 40 -5.86 -0.27 4.87
C THR A 40 -5.95 -0.62 3.39
N ALA A 41 -5.10 -0.03 2.55
CA ALA A 41 -5.13 -0.28 1.12
C ALA A 41 -4.84 -1.75 0.77
N ARG A 42 -3.80 -2.34 1.37
CA ARG A 42 -3.41 -3.73 1.09
C ARG A 42 -4.45 -4.74 1.57
N VAL A 43 -4.89 -4.63 2.82
CA VAL A 43 -5.82 -5.59 3.43
C VAL A 43 -7.19 -5.52 2.77
N THR A 44 -7.69 -4.33 2.45
CA THR A 44 -8.98 -4.21 1.75
C THR A 44 -8.90 -4.72 0.31
N ALA A 45 -7.82 -4.44 -0.42
CA ALA A 45 -7.61 -4.99 -1.76
C ALA A 45 -7.54 -6.53 -1.74
N ALA A 46 -6.74 -7.11 -0.84
CA ALA A 46 -6.61 -8.56 -0.67
C ALA A 46 -7.94 -9.25 -0.33
N ARG A 47 -8.84 -8.55 0.38
CA ARG A 47 -10.14 -9.07 0.81
C ARG A 47 -11.31 -8.67 -0.09
N GLY A 48 -11.07 -7.93 -1.17
CA GLY A 48 -12.14 -7.43 -2.06
C GLY A 48 -13.10 -6.45 -1.39
N LEU A 49 -12.62 -5.64 -0.45
CA LEU A 49 -13.40 -4.65 0.30
C LEU A 49 -13.10 -3.23 -0.19
N PRO A 50 -14.05 -2.28 -0.10
CA PRO A 50 -13.76 -0.88 -0.34
C PRO A 50 -12.89 -0.29 0.78
N LEU A 51 -12.05 0.71 0.47
CA LEU A 51 -11.21 1.40 1.46
C LEU A 51 -12.03 1.92 2.66
N GLY A 52 -13.22 2.49 2.38
CA GLY A 52 -14.14 3.00 3.40
C GLY A 52 -14.76 1.93 4.31
N HIS A 53 -14.46 0.64 4.09
CA HIS A 53 -14.80 -0.42 5.03
C HIS A 53 -13.99 -0.31 6.33
N VAL A 54 -12.77 0.24 6.27
CA VAL A 54 -11.94 0.50 7.46
C VAL A 54 -12.34 1.85 8.06
N ALA A 55 -12.77 1.84 9.32
CA ALA A 55 -13.16 3.01 10.10
C ALA A 55 -11.95 3.70 10.74
N SER A 56 -11.01 2.93 11.29
CA SER A 56 -9.85 3.45 12.02
C SER A 56 -8.75 2.40 12.15
N CYS A 57 -7.58 2.85 12.61
CA CYS A 57 -6.46 2.00 13.01
C CYS A 57 -6.13 2.19 14.49
N ASP A 58 -5.69 1.13 15.15
CA ASP A 58 -5.16 1.13 16.52
C ASP A 58 -3.65 0.89 16.47
N PRO A 59 -2.82 1.94 16.47
CA PRO A 59 -1.37 1.77 16.44
C PRO A 59 -0.86 1.23 17.77
N VAL A 60 0.05 0.25 17.70
CA VAL A 60 0.94 -0.09 18.81
C VAL A 60 2.01 1.01 18.90
N ARG A 61 2.42 1.36 20.12
CA ARG A 61 3.47 2.36 20.33
C ARG A 61 4.77 1.89 19.67
N ALA A 62 5.58 2.84 19.22
CA ALA A 62 6.79 2.52 18.45
C ALA A 62 7.81 1.73 19.30
N GLU A 63 7.87 2.01 20.59
CA GLU A 63 8.73 1.33 21.57
C GLU A 63 8.28 -0.10 21.89
N ASP A 64 7.00 -0.41 21.71
CA ASP A 64 6.44 -1.76 21.91
C ASP A 64 6.42 -2.57 20.61
N SER A 65 6.64 -1.90 19.46
CA SER A 65 6.72 -2.54 18.16
C SER A 65 8.13 -3.09 17.90
N PRO A 66 8.28 -4.24 17.21
CA PRO A 66 9.58 -4.74 16.81
C PRO A 66 10.32 -3.73 15.91
N PRO A 67 11.66 -3.70 15.95
CA PRO A 67 12.46 -2.90 15.02
C PRO A 67 12.09 -3.19 13.57
N GLY A 68 11.99 -2.13 12.75
CA GLY A 68 11.66 -2.25 11.33
C GLY A 68 10.17 -2.30 11.01
N TYR A 69 9.27 -2.36 11.99
CA TYR A 69 7.82 -2.46 11.74
C TYR A 69 7.00 -1.37 12.45
N HIS A 70 5.85 -1.05 11.87
CA HIS A 70 4.72 -0.46 12.57
C HIS A 70 3.66 -1.54 12.76
N VAL A 71 3.30 -1.85 14.00
CA VAL A 71 2.21 -2.80 14.31
C VAL A 71 0.93 -2.02 14.58
N LEU A 72 -0.19 -2.43 13.97
CA LEU A 72 -1.49 -1.78 14.15
C LEU A 72 -2.65 -2.75 13.97
N GLY A 73 -3.76 -2.50 14.67
CA GLY A 73 -5.03 -3.17 14.42
C GLY A 73 -5.87 -2.39 13.42
N LEU A 74 -6.51 -3.05 12.44
CA LEU A 74 -7.50 -2.41 11.57
C LEU A 74 -8.90 -2.62 12.12
N ARG A 75 -9.71 -1.56 12.13
CA ARG A 75 -11.09 -1.60 12.62
C ARG A 75 -12.07 -1.31 11.50
N ALA A 76 -13.02 -2.21 11.25
CA ALA A 76 -14.09 -2.03 10.27
C ALA A 76 -15.21 -1.15 10.80
N VAL A 77 -15.85 -0.42 9.89
CA VAL A 77 -17.15 0.23 10.14
C VAL A 77 -18.18 -0.87 10.46
N ARG A 78 -18.90 -0.76 11.59
CA ARG A 78 -20.10 -1.56 11.84
C ARG A 78 -21.34 -0.84 11.32
N ASN A 79 -22.38 -1.62 11.01
CA ASN A 79 -23.69 -1.04 10.71
C ASN A 79 -24.21 -0.23 11.90
N GLN A 80 -25.03 0.79 11.59
CA GLN A 80 -25.42 1.86 12.52
C GLN A 80 -26.19 1.38 13.77
N ASP A 81 -26.63 0.12 13.79
CA ASP A 81 -27.36 -0.48 14.90
C ASP A 81 -26.44 -0.97 16.04
N LEU A 82 -25.12 -1.04 15.80
CA LEU A 82 -24.13 -1.50 16.76
C LEU A 82 -23.02 -0.45 16.94
N CYS A 83 -23.00 0.22 18.09
CA CYS A 83 -21.95 1.18 18.42
C CYS A 83 -20.55 0.53 18.35
N GLY A 84 -19.57 1.30 17.85
CA GLY A 84 -18.16 0.91 17.78
C GLY A 84 -17.79 0.24 16.45
N SER A 85 -16.62 -0.41 16.44
CA SER A 85 -16.03 -1.02 15.25
C SER A 85 -15.63 -2.46 15.51
N ALA A 86 -15.52 -3.24 14.44
CA ALA A 86 -15.08 -4.64 14.51
C ALA A 86 -13.59 -4.73 14.19
N LEU A 87 -12.81 -5.44 15.01
CA LEU A 87 -11.39 -5.69 14.71
C LEU A 87 -11.30 -6.63 13.49
N MET A 88 -10.62 -6.19 12.44
CA MET A 88 -10.38 -6.95 11.21
C MET A 88 -9.13 -7.82 11.28
N GLY A 89 -8.25 -7.57 12.26
CA GLY A 89 -6.96 -8.21 12.44
C GLY A 89 -5.90 -7.23 12.95
N TRP A 90 -4.77 -7.79 13.35
CA TRP A 90 -3.54 -7.05 13.64
C TRP A 90 -2.55 -7.26 12.49
N PHE A 91 -1.82 -6.22 12.15
CA PHE A 91 -0.92 -6.22 11.01
C PHE A 91 0.40 -5.54 11.36
N ALA A 92 1.49 -6.05 10.79
CA ALA A 92 2.78 -5.39 10.81
C ALA A 92 3.07 -4.83 9.41
N VAL A 93 3.41 -3.55 9.35
CA VAL A 93 3.85 -2.88 8.13
C VAL A 93 5.35 -2.68 8.21
N GLU A 94 6.10 -3.28 7.28
CA GLU A 94 7.54 -3.09 7.20
C GLU A 94 7.86 -1.66 6.78
N LYS A 95 8.64 -0.95 7.60
CA LYS A 95 8.96 0.46 7.40
C LYS A 95 9.66 0.70 6.06
N ALA A 96 10.59 -0.20 5.70
CA ALA A 96 11.45 -0.02 4.52
C ALA A 96 10.71 -0.21 3.20
N THR A 97 9.75 -1.13 3.15
CA THR A 97 9.13 -1.60 1.89
C THR A 97 7.64 -1.31 1.81
N GLY A 98 6.98 -1.09 2.94
CA GLY A 98 5.52 -1.06 3.04
C GLY A 98 4.86 -2.43 2.89
N ALA A 99 5.62 -3.53 2.95
CA ALA A 99 5.06 -4.88 2.98
C ALA A 99 4.18 -5.05 4.23
N VAL A 100 3.06 -5.76 4.08
CA VAL A 100 2.06 -5.91 5.14
C VAL A 100 1.94 -7.38 5.50
N PHE A 101 2.12 -7.69 6.78
CA PHE A 101 2.05 -9.05 7.30
C PHE A 101 0.91 -9.15 8.30
N GLU A 102 0.23 -10.29 8.36
CA GLU A 102 -0.61 -10.60 9.51
C GLU A 102 0.26 -10.66 10.76
N TRP A 103 -0.16 -9.99 11.84
CA TRP A 103 0.61 -9.97 13.08
C TRP A 103 0.15 -11.09 14.00
N ASP A 104 1.06 -12.01 14.34
CA ASP A 104 0.81 -13.02 15.34
C ASP A 104 0.92 -12.37 16.72
N VAL A 105 -0.23 -12.04 17.32
CA VAL A 105 -0.30 -11.42 18.65
C VAL A 105 0.13 -12.36 19.77
N VAL A 106 0.12 -13.68 19.55
CA VAL A 106 0.51 -14.67 20.57
C VAL A 106 2.02 -14.80 20.62
N GLU A 107 2.64 -14.92 19.45
CA GLU A 107 4.09 -15.11 19.31
C GLU A 107 4.87 -13.79 19.14
N TRP A 108 4.16 -12.68 19.02
CA TRP A 108 4.68 -11.32 18.82
C TRP A 108 5.68 -11.22 17.65
N ARG A 109 5.30 -11.78 16.50
CA ARG A 109 6.11 -11.79 15.27
C ARG A 109 5.27 -11.63 14.00
N PRO A 110 5.88 -11.21 12.87
CA PRO A 110 5.19 -11.24 11.59
C PRO A 110 4.81 -12.68 11.22
N GLY A 111 3.56 -12.86 10.80
CA GLY A 111 3.05 -14.07 10.19
C GLY A 111 3.15 -14.00 8.66
N PRO A 112 2.20 -14.62 7.94
CA PRO A 112 2.14 -14.55 6.48
C PRO A 112 2.01 -13.11 5.95
N GLU A 113 2.62 -12.85 4.80
CA GLU A 113 2.39 -11.60 4.06
C GLU A 113 0.95 -11.55 3.53
N VAL A 114 0.35 -10.37 3.59
CA VAL A 114 -0.94 -10.08 2.98
C VAL A 114 -0.70 -9.78 1.51
N ASP A 115 -0.85 -10.80 0.68
CA ASP A 115 -0.78 -10.66 -0.77
C ASP A 115 -1.95 -9.80 -1.27
N GLY A 116 -1.63 -8.65 -1.86
CA GLY A 116 -2.60 -7.89 -2.66
C GLY A 116 -2.77 -8.52 -4.05
N PRO A 117 -3.87 -8.24 -4.76
CA PRO A 117 -3.99 -8.57 -6.18
C PRO A 117 -2.90 -7.94 -7.05
#